data_AF-A0A7C5GEA8-F1
#
_entry.id   AF-A0A7C5GEA8-F1
#
_cell.length_a   1.000
_cell.length_b   1.000
_cell.length_c   1.000
_cell.angle_alpha   90.00
_cell.angle_beta   90.00
_cell.angle_gamma   90.00
#
_symmetry.space_group_name_H-M   'P 1'
#
loop_
_entity.id
_entity.type
_entity.pdbx_description
1 polymer ?
#
loop_
_entity_poly.entity_id
_entity_poly.type
_entity_poly.pdbx_seq_one_letter_code
_entity_poly.pdbx_strand_id
1 'polypeptide(L)'
;MKYFNGFSLKNEDIFFQDYIIDSDYCVVGFSYGSQRAFEFVYNSPNRVDRLILLSPAFFQNHKKSFIRTQLRYYKSNPQAYIEQFVKNVIYPSNTKLEEYIDKCNYNELESLLTYIWDRDKIIELIDRGVTIEVFIGGEDKIVNSQKSFEFFCELTTTYLIKDAGHLLLF
;
A
#
# COMPACT_ATOMS: atom_id res chain seq x y z
N MET A 1 -8.14 -15.13 -6.61
CA MET A 1 -7.20 -14.02 -6.27
C MET A 1 -6.93 -13.92 -4.78
N LYS A 2 -5.70 -13.59 -4.35
CA LYS A 2 -5.38 -13.28 -2.94
C LYS A 2 -5.19 -11.77 -2.74
N TYR A 3 -5.93 -11.18 -1.79
CA TYR A 3 -5.86 -9.75 -1.48
C TYR A 3 -5.34 -9.49 -0.07
N PHE A 4 -4.50 -8.46 0.09
CA PHE A 4 -3.99 -7.98 1.36
C PHE A 4 -4.48 -6.56 1.63
N ASN A 5 -5.22 -6.39 2.73
CA ASN A 5 -5.84 -5.11 3.06
C ASN A 5 -4.84 -4.03 3.50
N GLY A 6 -5.26 -2.78 3.35
CA GLY A 6 -4.59 -1.60 3.89
C GLY A 6 -4.52 -1.56 5.42
N PHE A 7 -3.78 -0.59 5.96
CA PHE A 7 -3.64 -0.44 7.40
C PHE A 7 -4.96 -0.01 8.03
N SER A 8 -5.40 -0.74 9.07
CA SER A 8 -6.68 -0.52 9.75
C SER A 8 -7.92 -0.65 8.85
N LEU A 9 -7.80 -1.41 7.75
CA LEU A 9 -8.89 -1.64 6.79
C LEU A 9 -9.14 -3.14 6.56
N LYS A 10 -10.34 -3.45 6.08
CA LYS A 10 -10.79 -4.78 5.65
C LYS A 10 -11.74 -4.67 4.47
N ASN A 11 -11.69 -5.64 3.55
CA ASN A 11 -12.64 -5.82 2.44
C ASN A 11 -12.78 -4.58 1.54
N GLU A 12 -11.76 -3.72 1.51
CA GLU A 12 -11.75 -2.50 0.70
C GLU A 12 -11.33 -2.76 -0.76
N ASP A 13 -11.12 -4.04 -1.13
CA ASP A 13 -10.86 -4.49 -2.50
C ASP A 13 -11.97 -4.12 -3.49
N ILE A 14 -13.18 -3.88 -3.00
CA ILE A 14 -14.31 -3.38 -3.79
C ILE A 14 -14.03 -2.02 -4.48
N PHE A 15 -13.12 -1.20 -3.94
CA PHE A 15 -12.76 0.08 -4.56
C PHE A 15 -11.77 -0.05 -5.72
N PHE A 16 -11.23 -1.26 -5.94
CA PHE A 16 -10.15 -1.49 -6.89
C PHE A 16 -10.51 -2.45 -8.01
N GLN A 17 -11.81 -2.73 -8.23
CA GLN A 17 -12.27 -3.72 -9.20
C GLN A 17 -11.75 -3.47 -10.62
N ASP A 18 -11.52 -2.21 -11.00
CA ASP A 18 -10.97 -1.83 -12.31
C ASP A 18 -9.46 -2.08 -12.45
N TYR A 19 -8.75 -2.29 -11.33
CA TYR A 19 -7.30 -2.49 -11.29
C TYR A 19 -6.91 -3.93 -10.98
N ILE A 20 -7.81 -4.73 -10.40
CA ILE A 20 -7.53 -6.11 -9.99
C ILE A 20 -7.93 -7.12 -11.07
N ILE A 21 -7.25 -8.26 -11.06
CA ILE A 21 -7.54 -9.37 -11.96
C ILE A 21 -7.98 -10.56 -11.12
N ASP A 22 -9.17 -11.08 -11.38
CA ASP A 22 -9.63 -12.30 -10.73
C ASP A 22 -8.93 -13.53 -11.31
N SER A 23 -7.83 -13.91 -10.68
CA SER A 23 -7.02 -15.09 -11.01
C SER A 23 -6.43 -15.69 -9.76
N ASP A 24 -6.32 -17.02 -9.70
CA ASP A 24 -5.68 -17.75 -8.60
C ASP A 24 -4.18 -17.50 -8.50
N TYR A 25 -3.55 -17.04 -9.60
CA TYR A 25 -2.13 -16.70 -9.67
C TYR A 25 -1.86 -15.20 -9.50
N CYS A 26 -2.88 -14.42 -9.14
CA CYS A 26 -2.77 -13.00 -8.87
C CYS A 26 -2.81 -12.72 -7.36
N VAL A 27 -1.81 -11.97 -6.89
CA VAL A 27 -1.75 -11.42 -5.54
C VAL A 27 -1.84 -9.90 -5.63
N VAL A 28 -2.66 -9.32 -4.78
CA VAL A 28 -2.91 -7.88 -4.73
C VAL A 28 -2.69 -7.39 -3.31
N GLY A 29 -2.11 -6.21 -3.15
CA GLY A 29 -2.08 -5.53 -1.86
C GLY A 29 -2.26 -4.04 -2.00
N PHE A 30 -3.04 -3.46 -1.09
CA PHE A 30 -3.26 -2.02 -0.98
C PHE A 30 -2.49 -1.43 0.20
N SER A 31 -1.74 -0.34 -0.01
CA SER A 31 -1.06 0.39 1.07
C SER A 31 -0.14 -0.52 1.91
N TYR A 32 -0.43 -0.69 3.20
CA TYR A 32 0.24 -1.69 4.06
C TYR A 32 0.16 -3.11 3.47
N GLY A 33 -0.99 -3.43 2.91
CA GLY A 33 -1.25 -4.67 2.21
C GLY A 33 -0.29 -4.89 1.06
N SER A 34 0.16 -3.85 0.35
CA SER A 34 1.18 -3.98 -0.70
C SER A 34 2.49 -4.52 -0.17
N GLN A 35 2.94 -4.05 1.01
CA GLN A 35 4.16 -4.56 1.67
C GLN A 35 3.99 -6.04 2.05
N ARG A 36 2.84 -6.40 2.61
CA ARG A 36 2.53 -7.79 2.99
C ARG A 36 2.39 -8.71 1.77
N ALA A 37 1.76 -8.22 0.70
CA ALA A 37 1.62 -8.92 -0.56
C ALA A 37 2.98 -9.20 -1.19
N PHE A 38 3.86 -8.18 -1.21
CA PHE A 38 5.22 -8.34 -1.71
C PHE A 38 6.00 -9.39 -0.93
N GLU A 39 6.05 -9.31 0.40
CA GLU A 39 6.75 -10.31 1.22
C GLU A 39 6.11 -11.71 1.09
N PHE A 40 4.79 -11.79 0.97
CA PHE A 40 4.12 -13.07 0.71
C PHE A 40 4.58 -13.69 -0.61
N VAL A 41 4.59 -12.92 -1.70
CA VAL A 41 5.02 -13.42 -3.01
C VAL A 41 6.51 -13.75 -3.01
N TYR A 42 7.35 -12.88 -2.44
CA TYR A 42 8.80 -13.08 -2.36
C TYR A 42 9.17 -14.40 -1.66
N ASN A 43 8.47 -14.73 -0.58
CA ASN A 43 8.71 -15.94 0.22
C ASN A 43 7.82 -17.14 -0.19
N SER A 44 6.97 -17.00 -1.21
CA SER A 44 6.06 -18.07 -1.62
C SER A 44 6.81 -19.15 -2.40
N PRO A 45 6.67 -20.44 -2.04
CA PRO A 45 7.11 -21.55 -2.89
C PRO A 45 6.15 -21.82 -4.06
N ASN A 46 4.93 -21.27 -3.98
CA ASN A 46 3.90 -21.46 -4.99
C ASN A 46 4.04 -20.43 -6.11
N ARG A 47 3.70 -20.85 -7.33
CA ARG A 47 3.67 -20.00 -8.51
C ARG A 47 2.72 -18.81 -8.31
N VAL A 48 3.24 -17.61 -8.57
CA VAL A 48 2.49 -16.36 -8.66
C VAL A 48 2.88 -15.72 -9.99
N ASP A 49 1.91 -15.41 -10.84
CA ASP A 49 2.17 -14.84 -12.16
C ASP A 49 2.16 -13.31 -12.10
N ARG A 50 1.36 -12.74 -11.19
CA ARG A 50 1.16 -11.29 -11.10
C ARG A 50 1.05 -10.81 -9.66
N LEU A 51 1.78 -9.75 -9.35
CA LEU A 51 1.69 -8.98 -8.13
C LEU A 51 1.23 -7.55 -8.46
N ILE A 52 0.09 -7.14 -7.93
CA ILE A 52 -0.45 -5.79 -8.10
C ILE A 52 -0.31 -5.03 -6.78
N LEU A 53 0.39 -3.91 -6.82
CA LEU A 53 0.62 -3.03 -5.68
C LEU A 53 -0.19 -1.75 -5.87
N LEU A 54 -1.25 -1.59 -5.06
CA LEU A 54 -2.14 -0.43 -5.10
C LEU A 54 -1.70 0.56 -4.03
N SER A 55 -1.31 1.76 -4.46
CA SER A 55 -0.80 2.86 -3.60
C SER A 55 0.12 2.36 -2.49
N PRO A 56 1.24 1.68 -2.81
CA PRO A 56 2.07 1.01 -1.82
C PRO A 56 2.54 1.98 -0.74
N ALA A 57 2.44 1.56 0.52
CA ALA A 57 2.95 2.34 1.64
C ALA A 57 4.47 2.52 1.49
N PHE A 58 4.91 3.76 1.31
CA PHE A 58 6.28 4.14 0.99
C PHE A 58 6.75 5.25 1.94
N PHE A 59 7.40 4.85 3.04
CA PHE A 59 7.88 5.77 4.08
C PHE A 59 9.40 5.82 4.19
N GLN A 60 10.15 5.04 3.39
CA GLN A 60 11.62 4.99 3.43
C GLN A 60 12.32 6.31 3.04
N ASN A 61 11.58 7.25 2.43
CA ASN A 61 12.03 8.62 2.16
C ASN A 61 11.94 9.53 3.40
N HIS A 62 11.28 9.10 4.49
CA HIS A 62 11.13 9.88 5.71
C HIS A 62 12.26 9.61 6.72
N LYS A 63 12.58 10.64 7.51
CA LYS A 63 13.55 10.53 8.61
C LYS A 63 12.97 9.70 9.75
N LYS A 64 13.83 9.03 10.54
CA LYS A 64 13.44 8.32 11.77
C LYS A 64 12.64 9.19 12.77
N SER A 65 12.86 10.51 12.78
CA SER A 65 12.08 11.44 13.62
C SER A 65 10.60 11.54 13.22
N PHE A 66 10.28 11.46 11.93
CA PHE A 66 8.91 11.41 11.44
C PHE A 66 8.22 10.15 11.94
N ILE A 67 8.87 8.99 11.77
CA ILE A 67 8.36 7.68 12.21
C ILE A 67 8.06 7.67 13.72
N ARG A 68 9.03 8.09 14.54
CA ARG A 68 8.85 8.21 16.00
C ARG A 68 7.69 9.13 16.38
N THR A 69 7.46 10.17 15.60
CA THR A 69 6.37 11.13 15.84
C THR A 69 5.01 10.50 15.54
N GLN A 70 4.88 9.80 14.42
CA GLN A 70 3.65 9.06 14.06
C GLN A 70 3.31 8.00 15.11
N LEU A 71 4.29 7.20 15.53
CA LEU A 71 4.12 6.18 16.56
C LEU A 71 3.73 6.78 17.92
N ARG A 72 4.30 7.93 18.29
CA ARG A 72 3.91 8.65 19.51
C ARG A 72 2.46 9.14 19.43
N TYR A 73 2.03 9.72 18.30
CA TYR A 73 0.66 10.18 18.14
C TYR A 73 -0.35 9.04 18.25
N TYR A 74 -0.08 7.91 17.60
CA TYR A 74 -0.89 6.71 17.75
C TYR A 74 -0.95 6.26 19.21
N LYS A 75 0.19 6.17 19.90
CA LYS A 75 0.23 5.74 21.32
C LYS A 75 -0.55 6.69 22.25
N SER A 76 -0.55 7.99 21.96
CA SER A 76 -1.26 9.00 22.76
C SER A 76 -2.77 8.96 22.54
N ASN A 77 -3.24 8.79 21.30
CA ASN A 77 -4.66 8.70 20.99
C ASN A 77 -4.87 7.89 19.69
N PRO A 78 -5.03 6.55 19.80
CA PRO A 78 -5.19 5.68 18.63
C PRO A 78 -6.40 6.04 17.79
N GLN A 79 -7.53 6.38 18.44
CA GLN A 79 -8.79 6.68 17.77
C GLN A 79 -8.65 7.91 16.87
N ALA A 80 -8.15 9.02 17.41
CA ALA A 80 -7.96 10.25 16.64
C ALA A 80 -6.92 10.07 15.52
N TYR A 81 -5.90 9.24 15.74
CA TYR A 81 -4.92 8.90 14.71
C TYR A 81 -5.60 8.19 13.52
N ILE A 82 -6.40 7.15 13.80
CA ILE A 82 -7.10 6.40 12.75
C ILE A 82 -8.14 7.26 12.04
N GLU A 83 -8.89 8.09 12.74
CA GLU A 83 -9.82 9.04 12.11
C GLU A 83 -9.11 9.98 11.14
N GLN A 84 -7.95 10.53 11.52
CA GLN A 84 -7.17 11.38 10.63
C GLN A 84 -6.55 10.60 9.46
N PHE A 85 -6.08 9.38 9.72
CA PHE A 85 -5.54 8.49 8.69
C PHE A 85 -6.61 8.19 7.63
N VAL A 86 -7.80 7.76 8.05
CA VAL A 86 -8.93 7.46 7.16
C VAL A 86 -9.33 8.68 6.33
N LYS A 87 -9.39 9.88 6.92
CA LYS A 87 -9.64 11.13 6.17
C LYS A 87 -8.63 11.37 5.05
N ASN A 88 -7.35 11.06 5.30
CA ASN A 88 -6.30 11.21 4.31
C ASN A 88 -6.35 10.10 3.25
N VAL A 89 -6.80 8.89 3.61
CA VAL A 89 -6.97 7.76 2.67
C VAL A 89 -8.07 8.07 1.64
N ILE A 90 -9.20 8.64 2.07
CA ILE A 90 -10.33 8.93 1.17
C ILE A 90 -10.10 10.15 0.29
N TYR A 91 -9.28 11.12 0.69
CA TYR A 91 -8.98 12.29 -0.12
C TYR A 91 -8.36 11.90 -1.47
N PRO A 92 -8.72 12.54 -2.61
CA PRO A 92 -9.67 13.66 -2.76
C PRO A 92 -11.16 13.27 -2.84
N SER A 93 -11.45 11.97 -2.87
CA SER A 93 -12.81 11.45 -2.94
C SER A 93 -13.65 11.70 -1.69
N ASN A 94 -14.97 11.58 -1.85
CA ASN A 94 -15.95 11.61 -0.75
C ASN A 94 -16.44 10.21 -0.35
N THR A 95 -15.65 9.18 -0.67
CA THR A 95 -15.98 7.78 -0.36
C THR A 95 -16.04 7.56 1.15
N LYS A 96 -16.93 6.65 1.56
CA LYS A 96 -17.15 6.26 2.95
C LYS A 96 -16.39 4.97 3.24
N LEU A 97 -15.61 4.97 4.32
CA LEU A 97 -14.79 3.83 4.75
C LEU A 97 -15.29 3.18 6.05
N GLU A 98 -16.36 3.67 6.67
CA GLU A 98 -16.79 3.26 8.02
C GLU A 98 -17.01 1.74 8.15
N GLU A 99 -17.57 1.10 7.12
CA GLU A 99 -17.81 -0.36 7.10
C GLU A 99 -16.54 -1.18 6.86
N TYR A 100 -15.51 -0.55 6.32
CA TYR A 100 -14.22 -1.14 5.96
C TYR A 100 -13.16 -0.88 7.02
N ILE A 101 -13.43 -0.07 8.05
CA ILE A 101 -12.50 0.12 9.16
C ILE A 101 -12.37 -1.18 9.97
N ASP A 102 -11.12 -1.57 10.24
CA ASP A 102 -10.76 -2.68 11.10
C ASP A 102 -9.83 -2.26 12.23
N LYS A 103 -9.68 -3.12 13.24
CA LYS A 103 -8.75 -2.91 14.34
C LYS A 103 -7.31 -3.06 13.85
N CYS A 104 -6.46 -2.10 14.18
CA CYS A 104 -5.02 -2.20 14.02
C CYS A 104 -4.31 -2.09 15.38
N ASN A 105 -3.03 -2.45 15.40
CA ASN A 105 -2.18 -2.27 16.57
C ASN A 105 -0.90 -1.49 16.28
N TYR A 106 -0.21 -1.10 17.35
CA TYR A 106 1.03 -0.33 17.28
C TYR A 106 2.12 -1.01 16.44
N ASN A 107 2.25 -2.34 16.52
CA ASN A 107 3.31 -3.07 15.82
C ASN A 107 3.04 -3.11 14.30
N GLU A 108 1.78 -3.16 13.89
CA GLU A 108 1.40 -3.05 12.47
C GLU A 108 1.72 -1.66 11.93
N LEU A 109 1.44 -0.61 12.71
CA LEU A 109 1.79 0.76 12.32
C LEU A 109 3.31 0.94 12.23
N GLU A 110 4.05 0.41 13.20
CA GLU A 110 5.51 0.43 13.19
C GLU A 110 6.07 -0.31 11.98
N SER A 111 5.51 -1.48 11.66
CA SER A 111 5.90 -2.26 10.48
C SER A 111 5.63 -1.48 9.19
N LEU A 112 4.43 -0.89 9.04
CA LEU A 112 4.08 -0.05 7.88
C LEU A 112 5.08 1.08 7.67
N LEU A 113 5.40 1.80 8.76
CA LEU A 113 6.21 3.01 8.72
C LEU A 113 7.70 2.70 8.53
N THR A 114 8.19 1.55 9.01
CA THR A 114 9.62 1.20 8.99
C THR A 114 10.00 0.27 7.85
N TYR A 115 9.03 -0.22 7.07
CA TYR A 115 9.29 -1.07 5.92
C TYR A 115 10.20 -0.39 4.88
N ILE A 116 11.18 -1.15 4.38
CA ILE A 116 12.10 -0.74 3.34
C ILE A 116 11.85 -1.62 2.11
N TRP A 117 11.47 -1.00 1.00
CA TRP A 117 11.38 -1.66 -0.29
C TRP A 117 12.80 -1.95 -0.79
N ASP A 118 13.12 -3.24 -0.86
CA ASP A 118 14.40 -3.75 -1.31
C ASP A 118 14.40 -3.93 -2.83
N ARG A 119 15.27 -3.20 -3.52
CA ARG A 119 15.37 -3.23 -4.98
C ARG A 119 15.80 -4.60 -5.50
N ASP A 120 16.72 -5.26 -4.82
CA ASP A 120 17.26 -6.55 -5.26
C ASP A 120 16.16 -7.62 -5.15
N LYS A 121 15.34 -7.58 -4.08
CA LYS A 121 14.18 -8.47 -3.96
C LYS A 121 13.14 -8.27 -5.07
N ILE A 122 12.91 -7.02 -5.48
CA ILE A 122 11.97 -6.69 -6.57
C ILE A 122 12.50 -7.27 -7.89
N ILE A 123 13.78 -7.06 -8.19
CA ILE A 123 14.43 -7.61 -9.40
C ILE A 123 14.37 -9.14 -9.38
N GLU A 124 14.69 -9.78 -8.26
CA GLU A 124 14.63 -11.24 -8.14
C GLU A 124 13.20 -11.79 -8.36
N LEU A 125 12.15 -11.07 -7.96
CA LEU A 125 10.77 -11.48 -8.29
C LEU A 125 10.49 -11.41 -9.78
N ILE A 126 10.96 -10.35 -10.45
CA ILE A 126 10.80 -10.18 -11.89
C ILE A 126 11.56 -11.29 -12.64
N ASP A 127 12.79 -11.60 -12.21
CA ASP A 127 13.62 -12.66 -12.82
C ASP A 127 13.00 -14.07 -12.64
N ARG A 128 12.20 -14.27 -11.58
CA ARG A 128 11.38 -15.49 -11.40
C ARG A 128 10.16 -15.54 -12.33
N GLY A 129 9.92 -14.50 -13.12
CA GLY A 129 8.81 -14.39 -14.06
C GLY A 129 7.55 -13.75 -13.48
N VAL A 130 7.61 -13.14 -12.28
CA VAL A 130 6.46 -12.44 -11.70
C VAL A 130 6.29 -11.08 -12.38
N THR A 131 5.13 -10.83 -12.96
CA THR A 131 4.77 -9.49 -13.44
C THR A 131 4.38 -8.63 -12.25
N ILE A 132 5.08 -7.51 -12.04
CA ILE A 132 4.75 -6.54 -10.99
C ILE A 132 4.17 -5.28 -11.63
N GLU A 133 3.00 -4.86 -11.15
CA GLU A 133 2.36 -3.61 -11.53
C GLU A 133 2.10 -2.75 -10.29
N VAL A 134 2.41 -1.46 -10.41
CA VAL A 134 2.26 -0.50 -9.32
C VAL A 134 1.34 0.62 -9.75
N PHE A 135 0.31 0.90 -8.97
CA PHE A 135 -0.63 1.99 -9.20
C PHE A 135 -0.48 3.03 -8.09
N ILE A 136 -0.35 4.31 -8.44
CA ILE A 136 -0.11 5.40 -7.50
C ILE A 136 -1.08 6.54 -7.78
N GLY A 137 -1.78 7.03 -6.76
CA GLY A 137 -2.55 8.27 -6.84
C GLY A 137 -1.64 9.50 -6.78
N GLY A 138 -1.81 10.46 -7.69
CA GLY A 138 -1.00 11.68 -7.73
C GLY A 138 -1.30 12.68 -6.60
N GLU A 139 -2.49 12.62 -6.03
CA GLU A 139 -2.97 13.51 -4.95
C GLU A 139 -2.95 12.85 -3.54
N ASP A 140 -2.21 11.75 -3.41
CA ASP A 140 -2.09 10.96 -2.18
C ASP A 140 -1.64 11.80 -0.96
N LYS A 141 -2.36 11.67 0.16
CA LYS A 141 -2.06 12.34 1.44
C LYS A 141 -1.44 11.43 2.49
N ILE A 142 -1.23 10.16 2.17
CA ILE A 142 -0.61 9.16 3.04
C ILE A 142 0.88 9.05 2.73
N VAL A 143 1.25 8.95 1.46
CA VAL A 143 2.64 8.81 1.01
C VAL A 143 3.03 9.95 0.06
N ASN A 144 4.34 10.12 -0.16
CA ASN A 144 4.82 11.03 -1.20
C ASN A 144 4.74 10.33 -2.57
N SER A 145 3.70 10.61 -3.35
CA SER A 145 3.45 9.99 -4.65
C SER A 145 4.63 10.10 -5.60
N GLN A 146 5.27 11.27 -5.68
CA GLN A 146 6.40 11.50 -6.56
C GLN A 146 7.60 10.61 -6.19
N LYS A 147 7.92 10.52 -4.88
CA LYS A 147 9.03 9.67 -4.41
C LYS A 147 8.75 8.19 -4.55
N SER A 148 7.49 7.78 -4.34
CA SER A 148 7.06 6.41 -4.58
C SER A 148 7.17 6.06 -6.07
N PHE A 149 6.66 6.93 -6.95
CA PHE A 149 6.73 6.76 -8.40
C PHE A 149 8.17 6.67 -8.90
N GLU A 150 9.04 7.62 -8.53
CA GLU A 150 10.47 7.62 -8.90
C GLU A 150 11.16 6.31 -8.52
N PHE A 151 10.80 5.71 -7.38
CA PHE A 151 11.38 4.44 -6.96
C PHE A 151 10.89 3.25 -7.78
N PHE A 152 9.57 3.11 -7.97
CA PHE A 152 8.99 1.93 -8.61
C PHE A 152 9.10 1.95 -10.14
N CYS A 153 9.05 3.13 -10.77
CA CYS A 153 9.09 3.25 -12.23
C CYS A 153 10.42 2.82 -12.85
N GLU A 154 11.50 2.84 -12.06
CA GLU A 154 12.82 2.33 -12.48
C GLU A 154 12.89 0.80 -12.50
N LEU A 155 11.96 0.11 -11.84
CA LEU A 155 12.03 -1.33 -11.60
C LEU A 155 10.89 -2.10 -12.28
N THR A 156 9.70 -1.51 -12.36
CA THR A 156 8.46 -2.20 -12.71
C THR A 156 7.51 -1.29 -13.49
N THR A 157 6.52 -1.89 -14.15
CA THR A 157 5.43 -1.12 -14.76
C THR A 157 4.67 -0.34 -13.69
N THR A 158 4.74 0.99 -13.77
CA THR A 158 4.17 1.89 -12.76
C THR A 158 3.24 2.90 -13.40
N TYR A 159 2.02 3.00 -12.89
CA TYR A 159 0.96 3.90 -13.34
C TYR A 159 0.76 5.02 -12.32
N LEU A 160 0.85 6.27 -12.77
CA LEU A 160 0.52 7.44 -11.97
C LEU A 160 -0.84 7.99 -12.40
N ILE A 161 -1.83 7.92 -11.50
CA ILE A 161 -3.19 8.41 -11.72
C ILE A 161 -3.26 9.83 -11.16
N LYS A 162 -3.05 10.81 -12.05
CA LYS A 162 -2.73 12.20 -11.71
C LYS A 162 -3.62 12.81 -10.63
N ASP A 163 -4.94 12.72 -10.80
CA ASP A 163 -5.90 13.43 -9.95
C ASP A 163 -6.53 12.51 -8.88
N ALA A 164 -6.03 11.28 -8.73
CA ALA A 164 -6.54 10.31 -7.76
C ALA A 164 -5.74 10.30 -6.46
N GLY A 165 -6.40 9.91 -5.37
CA GLY A 165 -5.84 9.80 -4.03
C GLY A 165 -5.29 8.42 -3.67
N HIS A 166 -5.16 8.15 -2.37
CA HIS A 166 -4.61 6.88 -1.88
C HIS A 166 -5.47 5.69 -2.32
N LEU A 167 -6.80 5.80 -2.28
CA LEU A 167 -7.72 4.78 -2.80
C LEU A 167 -7.78 4.69 -4.34
N LEU A 168 -6.95 5.43 -5.07
CA LEU A 168 -7.02 5.53 -6.54
C LEU A 168 -8.38 6.04 -7.05
N LEU A 169 -9.07 6.82 -6.22
CA LEU A 169 -10.33 7.52 -6.50
C LEU A 169 -10.11 9.04 -6.56
N PHE A 170 -11.00 9.73 -7.27
CA PHE A 170 -11.00 11.19 -7.48
C PHE A 170 -11.89 11.92 -6.46
#